data_AF-A0A661CG60-F1
#
_entry.id   AF-A0A661CG60-F1
#
_cell.length_a   1.000
_cell.length_b   1.000
_cell.length_c   1.000
_cell.angle_alpha   90.00
_cell.angle_beta   90.00
_cell.angle_gamma   90.00
#
_symmetry.space_group_name_H-M   'P 1'
#
loop_
_entity.id
_entity.type
_entity.pdbx_description
1 polymer ?
#
loop_
_entity_poly.entity_id
_entity_poly.type
_entity_poly.pdbx_seq_one_letter_code
_entity_poly.pdbx_strand_id
1 'polypeptide(L)'
;MREPEKVQRTRTETPDNFKRMTGLSKENFQHLCDKVDVYLKEEKERNPLKKRGLKSKIFREDRVLLTIYYLRHYPTFANLGNVFRISESYCHKIYSYYARILVKVETLPNRKYLLENPPDTVIIDVTEQPIERPVKGPARKKTYH
;
A
#
# COMPACT_ATOMS: atom_id res chain seq x y z
N MET A 1 3.41 -23.72 22.06
CA MET A 1 3.03 -22.59 21.19
C MET A 1 3.70 -21.34 21.77
N ARG A 2 4.65 -20.71 21.06
CA ARG A 2 5.30 -19.47 21.50
C ARG A 2 4.59 -18.29 20.84
N GLU A 3 4.18 -17.31 21.62
CA GLU A 3 3.56 -16.07 21.14
C GLU A 3 4.52 -15.28 20.23
N PRO A 4 4.02 -14.63 19.16
CA PRO A 4 4.88 -13.98 18.17
C PRO A 4 5.32 -12.58 18.63
N GLU A 5 6.38 -12.51 19.43
CA GLU A 5 6.95 -11.27 20.00
C GLU A 5 7.35 -10.16 19.00
N LYS A 6 7.49 -10.43 17.69
CA LYS A 6 8.01 -9.42 16.73
C LYS A 6 6.94 -8.68 15.92
N VAL A 7 5.79 -9.30 15.61
CA VAL A 7 4.68 -8.62 14.91
C VAL A 7 3.93 -7.69 15.86
N GLN A 8 3.95 -7.98 17.16
CA GLN A 8 3.38 -7.10 18.19
C GLN A 8 4.19 -5.80 18.43
N ARG A 9 5.48 -5.75 18.05
CA ARG A 9 6.35 -4.58 18.34
C ARG A 9 5.92 -3.32 17.63
N THR A 10 5.40 -3.42 16.41
CA THR A 10 4.93 -2.25 15.65
C THR A 10 3.77 -1.52 16.32
N ARG A 11 2.98 -2.22 17.17
CA ARG A 11 1.88 -1.60 17.94
C ARG A 11 2.39 -0.92 19.22
N THR A 12 3.47 -1.41 19.82
CA THR A 12 4.07 -0.89 21.06
C THR A 12 5.23 0.09 20.84
N GLU A 13 5.58 0.40 19.59
CA GLU A 13 6.59 1.41 19.28
C GLU A 13 6.16 2.81 19.71
N THR A 14 7.14 3.68 19.99
CA THR A 14 6.86 5.10 20.23
C THR A 14 6.19 5.72 18.99
N PRO A 15 5.33 6.74 19.15
CA PRO A 15 4.67 7.41 18.02
C PRO A 15 5.65 7.85 16.91
N ASP A 16 6.83 8.34 17.31
CA ASP A 16 7.87 8.80 16.38
C ASP A 16 8.47 7.65 15.56
N ASN A 17 8.79 6.53 16.19
CA ASN A 17 9.31 5.38 15.47
C ASN A 17 8.26 4.79 14.53
N PHE A 18 7.00 4.73 14.97
CA PHE A 18 5.89 4.29 14.12
C PHE A 18 5.78 5.17 12.87
N LYS A 19 5.86 6.50 13.04
CA LYS A 19 5.82 7.45 11.93
C LYS A 19 7.03 7.33 11.01
N ARG A 20 8.23 7.11 11.55
CA ARG A 20 9.44 6.86 10.73
C ARG A 20 9.32 5.58 9.91
N MET A 21 8.81 4.52 10.53
CA MET A 21 8.66 3.20 9.89
C MET A 21 7.55 3.18 8.84
N THR A 22 6.42 3.84 9.09
CA THR A 22 5.22 3.72 8.24
C THR A 22 4.98 4.94 7.36
N GLY A 23 5.55 6.09 7.70
CA GLY A 23 5.23 7.38 7.08
C GLY A 23 3.93 8.01 7.59
N LEU A 24 3.18 7.34 8.47
CA LEU A 24 1.90 7.82 9.00
C LEU A 24 1.96 8.00 10.52
N SER A 25 1.22 8.98 11.04
CA SER A 25 0.95 9.01 12.48
C SER A 25 0.04 7.83 12.88
N LYS A 26 0.03 7.47 14.17
CA LYS A 26 -0.81 6.38 14.65
C LYS A 26 -2.30 6.68 14.44
N GLU A 27 -2.69 7.94 14.57
CA GLU A 27 -4.06 8.42 14.37
C GLU A 27 -4.48 8.25 12.90
N ASN A 28 -3.63 8.68 11.96
CA ASN A 28 -3.91 8.53 10.53
C ASN A 28 -3.93 7.06 10.11
N PHE A 29 -3.06 6.24 10.68
CA PHE A 29 -3.07 4.79 10.45
C PHE A 29 -4.38 4.16 10.95
N GLN A 30 -4.84 4.52 12.15
CA GLN A 30 -6.10 4.02 12.69
C GLN A 30 -7.28 4.44 11.83
N HIS A 31 -7.34 5.72 11.44
CA HIS A 31 -8.38 6.22 10.54
C HIS A 31 -8.40 5.47 9.20
N LEU A 32 -7.23 5.15 8.65
CA LEU A 32 -7.12 4.35 7.44
C LEU A 32 -7.62 2.92 7.65
N CYS A 33 -7.31 2.29 8.78
CA CYS A 33 -7.86 0.98 9.14
C CYS A 33 -9.39 1.02 9.23
N ASP A 34 -9.96 2.06 9.84
CA ASP A 34 -11.41 2.21 9.98
C ASP A 34 -12.09 2.35 8.62
N LYS A 35 -11.52 3.15 7.69
CA LYS A 35 -12.02 3.26 6.32
C LYS A 35 -11.95 1.94 5.55
N VAL A 36 -10.84 1.20 5.69
CA VAL A 36 -10.69 -0.16 5.13
C VAL A 36 -11.77 -1.09 5.69
N ASP A 37 -12.14 -0.91 6.94
CA ASP A 37 -13.16 -1.73 7.61
C ASP A 37 -14.55 -1.50 7.10
N VAL A 38 -14.93 -0.24 6.93
CA VAL A 38 -16.19 0.15 6.28
C VAL A 38 -16.25 -0.45 4.88
N TYR A 39 -15.22 -0.23 4.06
CA TYR A 39 -15.17 -0.74 2.68
C TYR A 39 -15.30 -2.27 2.61
N LEU A 40 -14.58 -3.00 3.49
CA LEU A 40 -14.64 -4.47 3.52
C LEU A 40 -15.99 -4.99 4.01
N LYS A 41 -16.68 -4.27 4.89
CA LYS A 41 -18.04 -4.61 5.34
C LYS A 41 -19.02 -4.47 4.19
N GLU A 42 -19.00 -3.33 3.49
CA GLU A 42 -19.83 -3.09 2.31
C GLU A 42 -19.56 -4.10 1.19
N GLU A 43 -18.29 -4.43 0.92
CA GLU A 43 -17.93 -5.44 -0.09
C GLU A 43 -18.49 -6.83 0.23
N LYS A 44 -18.55 -7.20 1.52
CA LYS A 44 -19.13 -8.48 1.97
C LYS A 44 -20.66 -8.48 1.91
N GLU A 45 -21.29 -7.33 2.09
CA GLU A 45 -22.74 -7.17 1.94
C GLU A 45 -23.13 -7.25 0.46
N ARG A 46 -22.37 -6.59 -0.43
CA ARG A 46 -22.55 -6.67 -1.89
C ARG A 46 -22.27 -8.06 -2.47
N ASN A 47 -21.33 -8.80 -1.89
CA ASN A 47 -20.90 -10.11 -2.38
C ASN A 47 -20.98 -11.19 -1.29
N PRO A 48 -22.18 -11.67 -0.93
CA PRO A 48 -22.37 -12.60 0.19
C PRO A 48 -21.63 -13.94 0.01
N LEU A 49 -21.39 -14.38 -1.24
CA LEU A 49 -20.60 -15.59 -1.53
C LEU A 49 -19.15 -15.49 -1.05
N LYS A 50 -18.58 -14.27 -0.95
CA LYS A 50 -17.23 -14.02 -0.43
C LYS A 50 -17.13 -14.21 1.09
N LYS A 51 -18.25 -14.43 1.80
CA LYS A 51 -18.26 -14.79 3.22
C LYS A 51 -17.77 -16.23 3.45
N ARG A 52 -17.74 -17.06 2.41
CA ARG A 52 -17.34 -18.47 2.49
C ARG A 52 -15.81 -18.60 2.38
N GLY A 53 -15.19 -19.31 3.32
CA GLY A 53 -13.76 -19.62 3.30
C GLY A 53 -13.10 -19.60 4.68
N LEU A 54 -11.84 -20.01 4.74
CA LEU A 54 -11.06 -20.02 5.96
C LEU A 54 -10.78 -18.59 6.42
N LYS A 55 -11.09 -18.29 7.69
CA LYS A 55 -10.68 -17.03 8.33
C LYS A 55 -9.16 -16.99 8.37
N SER A 56 -8.60 -15.91 7.84
CA SER A 56 -7.15 -15.71 7.87
C SER A 56 -6.65 -15.50 9.30
N LYS A 57 -5.45 -16.01 9.58
CA LYS A 57 -4.76 -15.92 10.86
C LYS A 57 -4.15 -14.55 11.15
N ILE A 58 -3.97 -13.70 10.13
CA ILE A 58 -3.39 -12.36 10.29
C ILE A 58 -4.49 -11.33 10.53
N PHE A 59 -4.29 -10.50 11.55
CA PHE A 59 -5.17 -9.38 11.87
C PHE A 59 -5.22 -8.40 10.72
N ARG A 60 -6.29 -7.62 10.69
CA ARG A 60 -6.58 -6.79 9.53
C ARG A 60 -5.68 -5.55 9.49
N GLU A 61 -5.43 -4.96 10.65
CA GLU A 61 -4.52 -3.84 10.82
C GLU A 61 -3.11 -4.27 10.38
N ASP A 62 -2.70 -5.50 10.68
CA ASP A 62 -1.39 -6.03 10.27
C ASP A 62 -1.29 -6.16 8.74
N ARG A 63 -2.40 -6.38 8.04
CA ARG A 63 -2.43 -6.39 6.56
C ARG A 63 -2.29 -4.99 5.98
N VAL A 64 -2.96 -4.01 6.59
CA VAL A 64 -2.80 -2.59 6.21
C VAL A 64 -1.37 -2.14 6.47
N LEU A 65 -0.82 -2.49 7.64
CA LEU A 65 0.57 -2.21 8.01
C LEU A 65 1.56 -2.86 7.05
N LEU A 66 1.34 -4.13 6.68
CA LEU A 66 2.16 -4.84 5.70
C LEU A 66 2.20 -4.10 4.36
N THR A 67 1.06 -3.63 3.87
CA THR A 67 0.98 -2.86 2.62
C THR A 67 1.72 -1.53 2.73
N ILE A 68 1.53 -0.78 3.82
CA ILE A 68 2.21 0.50 4.04
C ILE A 68 3.72 0.30 4.17
N TYR A 69 4.15 -0.72 4.92
CA TYR A 69 5.56 -1.07 5.07
C TYR A 69 6.20 -1.38 3.71
N TYR A 70 5.49 -2.11 2.84
CA TYR A 70 5.97 -2.37 1.49
C TYR A 70 6.09 -1.08 0.67
N LEU A 71 5.07 -0.22 0.69
CA LEU A 71 5.10 1.05 -0.05
C LEU A 71 6.20 2.00 0.43
N ARG A 72 6.54 1.96 1.73
CA ARG A 72 7.55 2.84 2.33
C ARG A 72 8.99 2.36 2.11
N HIS A 73 9.23 1.06 2.19
CA HIS A 73 10.60 0.49 2.19
C HIS A 73 10.93 -0.33 0.96
N TYR A 74 9.93 -0.64 0.12
CA TYR A 74 10.03 -1.50 -1.04
C TYR A 74 10.86 -2.80 -0.83
N PRO A 75 10.66 -3.54 0.29
CA PRO A 75 11.42 -4.75 0.57
C PRO A 75 10.97 -5.89 -0.34
N THR A 76 11.83 -6.89 -0.52
CA THR A 76 11.40 -8.15 -1.18
C THR A 76 10.29 -8.83 -0.38
N PHE A 77 9.39 -9.56 -1.06
CA PHE A 77 8.34 -10.30 -0.36
C PHE A 77 8.90 -11.40 0.56
N ALA A 78 10.07 -11.94 0.26
CA ALA A 78 10.79 -12.86 1.15
C ALA A 78 11.17 -12.17 2.48
N ASN A 79 11.75 -10.96 2.41
CA ASN A 79 12.07 -10.17 3.61
C ASN A 79 10.81 -9.76 4.37
N LEU A 80 9.76 -9.35 3.64
CA LEU A 80 8.48 -8.99 4.23
C LEU A 80 7.83 -10.20 4.95
N GLY A 81 7.91 -11.38 4.36
CA GLY A 81 7.44 -12.64 4.97
C GLY A 81 8.17 -12.94 6.27
N ASN A 82 9.47 -12.69 6.33
CA ASN A 82 10.27 -12.83 7.55
C ASN A 82 9.85 -11.83 8.64
N VAL A 83 9.58 -10.57 8.27
CA VAL A 83 9.12 -9.53 9.20
C VAL A 83 7.74 -9.87 9.78
N PHE A 84 6.79 -10.23 8.92
CA PHE A 84 5.40 -10.49 9.30
C PHE A 84 5.10 -11.95 9.68
N ARG A 85 6.12 -12.83 9.63
CA ARG A 85 6.04 -14.26 9.96
C ARG A 85 4.96 -15.01 9.18
N ILE A 86 4.87 -14.72 7.88
CA ILE A 86 3.98 -15.38 6.93
C ILE A 86 4.75 -15.79 5.68
N SER A 87 4.19 -16.67 4.85
CA SER A 87 4.87 -17.07 3.61
C SER A 87 4.94 -15.91 2.62
N GLU A 88 5.99 -15.91 1.80
CA GLU A 88 6.20 -14.92 0.73
C GLU A 88 4.99 -14.80 -0.19
N SER A 89 4.44 -15.93 -0.66
CA SER A 89 3.24 -15.94 -1.49
C SER A 89 2.05 -15.32 -0.78
N TYR A 90 1.97 -15.45 0.55
CA TYR A 90 0.89 -14.85 1.32
C TYR A 90 1.08 -13.34 1.49
N CYS A 91 2.32 -12.85 1.68
CA CYS A 91 2.65 -11.43 1.61
C CYS A 91 2.22 -10.82 0.29
N HIS A 92 2.61 -11.42 -0.84
CA HIS A 92 2.24 -10.94 -2.18
C HIS A 92 0.72 -10.86 -2.35
N LYS A 93 -0.01 -11.89 -1.89
CA LYS A 93 -1.48 -11.93 -1.92
C LYS A 93 -2.10 -10.81 -1.07
N ILE A 94 -1.60 -10.56 0.14
CA ILE A 94 -2.07 -9.48 1.01
C ILE A 94 -1.81 -8.13 0.35
N TYR A 95 -0.56 -7.87 -0.05
CA TYR A 95 -0.17 -6.62 -0.69
C TYR A 95 -1.04 -6.32 -1.91
N SER A 96 -1.15 -7.28 -2.84
CA SER A 96 -1.94 -7.11 -4.06
C SER A 96 -3.41 -6.80 -3.80
N TYR A 97 -3.99 -7.39 -2.75
CA TYR A 97 -5.40 -7.17 -2.41
C TYR A 97 -5.60 -5.85 -1.68
N TYR A 98 -4.79 -5.56 -0.65
CA TYR A 98 -4.94 -4.37 0.17
C TYR A 98 -4.50 -3.10 -0.54
N ALA A 99 -3.48 -3.13 -1.42
CA ALA A 99 -3.10 -1.97 -2.22
C ALA A 99 -4.28 -1.44 -3.07
N ARG A 100 -5.07 -2.35 -3.67
CA ARG A 100 -6.27 -1.98 -4.43
C ARG A 100 -7.38 -1.41 -3.54
N ILE A 101 -7.47 -1.85 -2.29
CA ILE A 101 -8.44 -1.31 -1.33
C ILE A 101 -8.00 0.10 -0.91
N LEU A 102 -6.73 0.29 -0.57
CA LEU A 102 -6.18 1.58 -0.15
C LEU A 102 -6.46 2.68 -1.17
N VAL A 103 -6.25 2.41 -2.45
CA VAL A 103 -6.56 3.35 -3.54
C VAL A 103 -8.05 3.74 -3.60
N LYS A 104 -8.96 2.87 -3.14
CA LYS A 104 -10.41 3.13 -3.13
C LYS A 104 -10.88 3.86 -1.89
N VAL A 105 -10.24 3.64 -0.74
CA VAL A 105 -10.65 4.24 0.53
C VAL A 105 -9.97 5.58 0.81
N GLU A 106 -8.78 5.79 0.23
CA GLU A 106 -8.03 7.02 0.34
C GLU A 106 -7.66 7.50 -1.07
N THR A 107 -8.57 8.25 -1.68
CA THR A 107 -8.34 8.80 -3.02
C THR A 107 -7.53 10.06 -2.93
N LEU A 108 -6.46 10.14 -3.74
CA LEU A 108 -5.72 11.37 -3.88
C LEU A 108 -6.60 12.46 -4.51
N PRO A 109 -6.46 13.72 -4.06
CA PRO A 109 -7.12 14.83 -4.74
C PRO A 109 -6.66 14.88 -6.19
N ASN A 110 -7.56 15.30 -7.09
CA ASN A 110 -7.19 15.43 -8.49
C ASN A 110 -6.13 16.54 -8.69
N ARG A 111 -5.42 16.48 -9.83
CA ARG A 111 -4.35 17.44 -10.13
C ARG A 111 -4.82 18.90 -10.06
N LYS A 112 -6.04 19.21 -10.51
CA LYS A 112 -6.58 20.58 -10.50
C LYS A 112 -6.72 21.09 -9.07
N TYR A 113 -7.32 20.30 -8.19
CA TYR A 113 -7.48 20.62 -6.78
C TYR A 113 -6.12 20.85 -6.10
N LEU A 114 -5.12 20.01 -6.40
CA LEU A 114 -3.76 20.16 -5.86
C LEU A 114 -3.02 21.42 -6.36
N LEU A 115 -3.37 21.92 -7.54
CA LEU A 115 -2.82 23.18 -8.06
C LEU A 115 -3.46 24.40 -7.41
N GLU A 116 -4.77 24.32 -7.15
CA GLU A 116 -5.54 25.38 -6.49
C GLU A 116 -5.30 25.41 -4.97
N ASN A 117 -5.06 24.24 -4.36
CA ASN A 117 -4.79 24.06 -2.94
C ASN A 117 -3.47 23.29 -2.80
N PRO A 118 -2.32 23.96 -3.00
CA PRO A 118 -1.04 23.31 -2.89
C PRO A 118 -0.83 22.80 -1.45
N PRO A 119 -0.38 21.55 -1.26
CA PRO A 119 -0.11 21.02 0.07
C PRO A 119 1.08 21.74 0.71
N ASP A 120 1.08 21.87 2.03
CA ASP A 120 2.15 22.52 2.81
C ASP A 120 3.53 21.87 2.60
N THR A 121 3.57 20.62 2.13
CA THR A 121 4.80 19.88 1.86
C THR A 121 4.61 18.99 0.64
N VAL A 122 5.52 19.11 -0.32
CA VAL A 122 5.60 18.25 -1.50
C VAL A 122 6.84 17.38 -1.37
N ILE A 123 6.66 16.06 -1.35
CA ILE A 123 7.76 15.09 -1.41
C ILE A 123 7.82 14.55 -2.83
N ILE A 124 8.94 14.80 -3.52
CA ILE A 124 9.20 14.29 -4.86
C ILE A 124 10.04 13.03 -4.70
N ASP A 125 9.46 11.87 -5.03
CA ASP A 125 10.19 10.61 -5.08
C ASP A 125 10.70 10.34 -6.49
N VAL A 126 11.95 9.89 -6.63
CA VAL A 126 12.57 9.55 -7.90
C VAL A 126 12.51 8.03 -8.05
N THR A 127 11.59 7.54 -8.86
CA THR A 127 11.55 6.12 -9.22
C THR A 127 12.05 5.96 -10.66
N GLU A 128 13.12 5.17 -10.84
CA GLU A 128 13.52 4.72 -12.17
C GLU A 128 12.50 3.69 -12.65
N GLN A 129 11.55 4.13 -13.48
CA GLN A 129 10.67 3.23 -14.21
C GLN A 129 11.42 2.74 -15.46
N PRO A 130 11.50 1.42 -15.73
CA PRO A 130 12.00 0.95 -17.00
C PRO A 130 11.08 1.46 -18.11
N ILE A 131 11.55 2.47 -18.85
CA ILE A 131 10.91 2.96 -20.06
C ILE A 131 11.39 2.13 -21.24
N GLU A 132 10.46 1.67 -22.07
CA GLU A 132 10.82 1.04 -23.34
C GLU A 132 11.54 2.08 -24.21
N ARG A 133 12.73 1.74 -24.72
CA ARG A 133 13.48 2.62 -25.60
C ARG A 133 12.59 2.97 -26.80
N PRO A 134 12.35 4.25 -27.13
CA PRO A 134 11.49 4.59 -28.26
C PRO A 134 12.02 3.97 -29.56
N VAL A 135 11.22 3.09 -30.19
CA VAL A 135 11.62 2.27 -31.35
C VAL A 135 11.40 3.00 -32.69
N LYS A 136 11.35 4.33 -32.73
CA LYS A 136 11.29 5.07 -34.01
C LYS A 136 12.23 6.26 -34.02
N GLY A 137 13.26 6.15 -34.84
CA GLY A 137 14.06 7.30 -35.30
C GLY A 137 13.21 8.25 -36.15
N PRO A 138 13.63 9.52 -36.34
CA PRO A 138 12.85 10.50 -37.07
C PRO A 138 12.62 10.01 -38.50
N ALA A 139 11.35 9.90 -38.89
CA ALA A 139 10.99 9.80 -40.30
C ALA A 139 11.54 11.04 -41.01
N ARG A 140 12.56 10.86 -41.85
CA ARG A 140 13.06 11.91 -42.75
C ARG A 140 11.88 12.40 -43.58
N LYS A 141 11.46 13.66 -43.37
CA LYS A 141 10.49 14.32 -44.25
C LYS A 141 11.13 14.39 -45.65
N LYS A 142 10.56 13.70 -46.63
CA LYS A 142 10.93 13.88 -48.04
C LYS A 142 10.39 15.24 -48.48
N THR A 143 11.26 16.22 -48.66
CA THR A 143 10.95 17.46 -49.39
C THR A 143 11.05 17.15 -50.88
N TYR A 144 9.93 17.30 -51.59
CA TYR A 144 9.93 17.37 -53.05
C TYR A 144 10.32 18.81 -53.43
N HIS A 145 11.40 18.94 -54.19
CA HIS A 145 11.76 20.14 -54.95
C HIS A 145 11.74 19.78 -56.43
#